data_AF-A0A972AB45-F1
#
_entry.id   AF-A0A972AB45-F1
#
_cell.length_a   1.000
_cell.length_b   1.000
_cell.length_c   1.000
_cell.angle_alpha   90.00
_cell.angle_beta   90.00
_cell.angle_gamma   90.00
#
_symmetry.space_group_name_H-M   'P 1'
#
loop_
_entity.id
_entity.type
_entity.pdbx_description
1 polymer ?
#
loop_
_entity_poly.entity_id
_entity_poly.type
_entity_poly.pdbx_seq_one_letter_code
_entity_poly.pdbx_strand_id
1 'polypeptide(L)'
;MVKINGTDYDISGQTLARYLATTGYDCKRAAVELSVAMPLSWLPLISDYTREAEKPTKATAVSVIVYGVVSCWMYVIGMGATIFTGTSDIAQIMVKAGLGIAALLIIVLSTVTTTFLDAYSTGVSSETISKKINGKCIAVGTAVIGTIGAIFFPITDITDFLYLIGSVFAPMIAIQIADYYFLKQECSDHSVNWTNL
;
A
#
# COMPACT_ATOMS: atom_id res chain seq x y z
N MET A 1 -10.67 -22.99 -23.49
CA MET A 1 -10.49 -24.29 -22.80
C MET A 1 -9.19 -24.24 -22.03
N VAL A 2 -9.21 -24.62 -20.74
CA VAL A 2 -7.99 -24.76 -19.92
C VAL A 2 -7.93 -26.20 -19.42
N LYS A 3 -6.75 -26.83 -19.52
CA LYS A 3 -6.50 -28.18 -19.01
C LYS A 3 -5.97 -28.13 -17.58
N ILE A 4 -6.68 -28.78 -16.66
CA ILE A 4 -6.16 -29.09 -15.32
C ILE A 4 -6.33 -30.60 -15.09
N ASN A 5 -5.24 -31.28 -14.70
CA ASN A 5 -5.20 -32.73 -14.45
C ASN A 5 -5.78 -33.60 -15.58
N GLY A 6 -5.53 -33.22 -16.84
CA GLY A 6 -5.92 -34.01 -18.02
C GLY A 6 -7.39 -33.90 -18.43
N THR A 7 -8.20 -33.12 -17.71
CA THR A 7 -9.61 -32.89 -18.05
C THR A 7 -9.75 -31.53 -18.76
N ASP A 8 -10.44 -31.51 -19.90
CA ASP A 8 -10.71 -30.29 -20.67
C ASP A 8 -11.91 -29.56 -20.07
N TYR A 9 -11.67 -28.37 -19.50
CA TYR A 9 -12.74 -27.51 -18.98
C TYR A 9 -13.07 -26.41 -20.01
N ASP A 10 -14.34 -26.41 -20.44
CA ASP A 10 -14.88 -25.38 -21.31
C ASP A 10 -15.28 -24.14 -20.51
N ILE A 11 -14.43 -23.10 -20.56
CA ILE A 11 -14.64 -21.81 -19.89
C ILE A 11 -15.44 -20.85 -20.80
N SER A 12 -15.91 -21.28 -21.97
CA SER A 12 -16.59 -20.42 -22.94
C SER A 12 -17.97 -19.90 -22.49
N GLY A 13 -18.47 -20.32 -21.31
CA GLY A 13 -19.78 -19.89 -20.79
C GLY A 13 -19.84 -19.62 -19.29
N GLN A 14 -18.72 -19.71 -18.56
CA GLN A 14 -18.66 -19.37 -17.14
C GLN A 14 -17.74 -18.18 -16.94
N THR A 15 -18.27 -17.08 -16.40
CA THR A 15 -17.48 -15.93 -15.94
C THR A 15 -16.42 -16.46 -14.97
N LEU A 16 -15.17 -16.00 -15.10
CA LEU A 16 -14.03 -16.38 -14.24
C LEU A 16 -14.38 -16.42 -12.73
N ALA A 17 -15.29 -15.56 -12.30
CA ALA A 17 -15.87 -15.54 -10.95
C ALA A 17 -16.57 -16.84 -10.50
N ARG A 18 -17.25 -17.56 -11.40
CA ARG A 18 -17.90 -18.85 -11.10
C ARG A 18 -16.89 -19.98 -10.92
N TYR A 19 -15.83 -19.97 -11.71
CA TYR A 19 -14.74 -20.95 -11.62
C TYR A 19 -13.94 -20.78 -10.32
N LEU A 20 -13.65 -19.53 -9.93
CA LEU A 20 -12.97 -19.24 -8.67
C LEU A 20 -13.83 -19.57 -7.44
N ALA A 21 -15.14 -19.34 -7.51
CA ALA A 21 -16.09 -19.74 -6.47
C ALA A 21 -16.14 -21.27 -6.26
N THR A 22 -15.93 -22.08 -7.31
CA THR A 22 -15.87 -23.55 -7.18
C THR A 22 -14.56 -24.08 -6.61
N THR A 23 -13.48 -23.29 -6.63
CA THR A 23 -12.16 -23.67 -6.07
C THR A 23 -11.97 -23.34 -4.58
N GLY A 24 -12.99 -22.80 -3.91
CA GLY A 24 -12.86 -22.36 -2.50
C GLY A 24 -12.10 -21.04 -2.30
N TYR A 25 -11.65 -20.40 -3.37
CA TYR A 25 -11.04 -19.08 -3.36
C TYR A 25 -12.12 -17.99 -3.28
N ASP A 26 -12.34 -17.45 -2.09
CA ASP A 26 -13.27 -16.33 -1.87
C ASP A 26 -12.64 -15.03 -2.40
N CYS A 27 -12.98 -14.70 -3.65
CA CYS A 27 -12.49 -13.50 -4.34
C CYS A 27 -12.79 -12.21 -3.56
N LYS A 28 -13.87 -12.20 -2.75
CA LYS A 28 -14.25 -11.04 -1.94
C LYS A 28 -13.30 -10.87 -0.76
N ARG A 29 -12.88 -11.97 -0.12
CA ARG A 29 -11.89 -11.94 0.96
C ARG A 29 -10.53 -11.49 0.44
N ALA A 30 -10.07 -12.07 -0.66
CA ALA A 30 -8.81 -11.67 -1.27
C ALA A 30 -8.81 -10.18 -1.66
N ALA A 31 -9.92 -9.68 -2.22
CA ALA A 31 -10.06 -8.26 -2.52
C ALA A 31 -9.93 -7.38 -1.26
N VAL A 32 -10.60 -7.75 -0.16
CA VAL A 32 -10.51 -7.02 1.11
C VAL A 32 -9.09 -7.08 1.69
N GLU A 33 -8.46 -8.25 1.71
CA GLU A 33 -7.09 -8.44 2.22
C GLU A 33 -6.09 -7.58 1.45
N LEU A 34 -6.15 -7.59 0.12
CA LEU A 34 -5.25 -6.80 -0.74
C LEU A 34 -5.54 -5.29 -0.64
N SER A 35 -6.81 -4.90 -0.53
CA SER A 35 -7.19 -3.49 -0.34
C SER A 35 -6.74 -2.91 1.00
N VAL A 36 -6.60 -3.75 2.04
CA VAL A 36 -6.19 -3.33 3.38
C VAL A 36 -4.67 -3.42 3.56
N ALA A 37 -3.98 -4.35 2.90
CA ALA A 37 -2.54 -4.52 3.01
C ALA A 37 -1.75 -3.25 2.65
N MET A 38 -2.15 -2.55 1.59
CA MET A 38 -1.42 -1.38 1.12
C MET A 38 -1.54 -0.18 2.10
N PRO A 39 -2.75 0.26 2.53
CA PRO A 39 -2.88 1.30 3.55
C PRO A 39 -2.24 0.96 4.90
N LEU A 40 -2.25 -0.32 5.31
CA LEU A 40 -1.61 -0.74 6.57
C LEU A 40 -0.11 -0.45 6.59
N SER A 41 0.58 -0.61 5.44
CA SER A 41 2.02 -0.34 5.35
C SER A 41 2.38 1.14 5.50
N TRP A 42 1.41 2.05 5.36
CA TRP A 42 1.61 3.50 5.45
C TRP A 42 1.31 4.08 6.84
N LEU A 43 0.96 3.23 7.81
CA LEU A 43 0.71 3.67 9.18
C LEU A 43 1.93 4.35 9.84
N PRO A 44 3.18 3.86 9.65
CA PRO A 44 4.36 4.58 10.13
C PRO A 44 4.54 5.94 9.46
N LEU A 45 4.28 6.01 8.15
CA LEU A 45 4.39 7.24 7.36
C LEU A 45 3.48 8.35 7.91
N ILE A 46 2.20 8.04 8.18
CA ILE A 46 1.27 9.03 8.74
C ILE A 46 1.67 9.43 10.17
N SER A 47 2.26 8.52 10.94
CA SER A 47 2.82 8.84 12.27
C SER A 47 3.98 9.84 12.17
N ASP A 48 4.89 9.65 11.22
CA ASP A 48 6.02 10.58 11.00
C ASP A 48 5.53 11.99 10.62
N TYR A 49 4.52 12.08 9.74
CA TYR A 49 3.99 13.36 9.28
C TYR A 49 3.13 14.09 10.32
N THR A 50 2.41 13.36 11.17
CA THR A 50 1.54 13.96 12.21
C THR A 50 2.27 14.25 13.51
N ARG A 51 3.52 13.77 13.68
CA ARG A 51 4.35 13.96 14.88
C ARG A 51 4.56 15.43 15.25
N GLU A 52 4.72 16.30 14.26
CA GLU A 52 4.97 17.74 14.47
C GLU A 52 3.69 18.60 14.43
N ALA A 53 2.51 17.98 14.27
CA ALA A 53 1.25 18.72 14.29
C ALA A 53 0.91 19.19 15.72
N GLU A 54 0.37 20.40 15.86
CA GLU A 54 -0.06 20.94 17.17
C GLU A 54 -1.06 20.04 17.91
N LYS A 55 -1.87 19.28 17.16
CA LYS A 55 -2.89 18.35 17.68
C LYS A 55 -2.81 17.00 16.94
N PRO A 56 -1.85 16.14 17.29
CA PRO A 56 -1.53 14.93 16.51
C PRO A 56 -2.71 13.94 16.43
N THR A 57 -3.47 13.80 17.51
CA THR A 57 -4.66 12.92 17.54
C THR A 57 -5.78 13.41 16.61
N LYS A 58 -6.02 14.72 16.56
CA LYS A 58 -7.02 15.32 15.66
C LYS A 58 -6.55 15.29 14.21
N ALA A 59 -5.27 15.56 13.96
CA ALA A 59 -4.67 15.48 12.64
C ALA A 59 -4.79 14.06 12.07
N THR A 60 -4.50 13.05 12.88
CA THR A 60 -4.65 11.63 12.51
C THR A 60 -6.11 11.28 12.21
N ALA A 61 -7.06 11.67 13.07
CA ALA A 61 -8.48 11.37 12.87
C ALA A 61 -9.03 12.00 11.57
N VAL A 62 -8.69 13.27 11.30
CA VAL A 62 -9.07 13.94 10.05
C VAL A 62 -8.42 13.25 8.86
N SER A 63 -7.15 12.87 8.95
CA SER A 63 -6.45 12.16 7.87
C SER A 63 -7.12 10.82 7.54
N VAL A 64 -7.49 10.02 8.55
CA VAL A 64 -8.21 8.74 8.35
C VAL A 64 -9.54 8.96 7.62
N ILE A 65 -10.33 9.97 8.02
CA ILE A 65 -11.62 10.25 7.39
C ILE A 65 -11.43 10.69 5.93
N VAL A 66 -10.53 11.64 5.69
CA VAL A 66 -10.28 12.16 4.34
C VAL A 66 -9.72 11.07 3.43
N TYR A 67 -8.73 10.32 3.91
CA TYR A 67 -8.14 9.20 3.17
C TYR A 67 -9.17 8.13 2.85
N GLY A 68 -10.03 7.77 3.81
CA GLY A 68 -11.10 6.79 3.61
C GLY A 68 -12.10 7.24 2.53
N VAL A 69 -12.59 8.47 2.61
CA VAL A 69 -13.56 9.00 1.63
C VAL A 69 -12.95 9.10 0.24
N VAL A 70 -11.73 9.64 0.12
CA VAL A 70 -11.04 9.77 -1.17
C VAL A 70 -10.70 8.39 -1.74
N SER A 71 -10.29 7.42 -0.92
CA SER A 71 -10.02 6.05 -1.38
C SER A 71 -11.27 5.37 -1.92
N CYS A 72 -12.41 5.48 -1.21
CA CYS A 72 -13.69 4.99 -1.72
C CYS A 72 -14.04 5.61 -3.07
N TRP A 73 -13.85 6.93 -3.21
CA TRP A 73 -14.05 7.62 -4.49
C TRP A 73 -13.12 7.10 -5.59
N MET A 74 -11.83 6.90 -5.29
CA MET A 74 -10.85 6.35 -6.23
C MET A 74 -11.22 4.93 -6.72
N TYR A 75 -11.71 4.07 -5.82
CA TYR A 75 -12.17 2.74 -6.22
C TYR A 75 -13.41 2.80 -7.12
N VAL A 76 -14.36 3.69 -6.84
CA VAL A 76 -15.57 3.86 -7.67
C VAL A 76 -15.20 4.32 -9.08
N ILE A 77 -14.33 5.32 -9.22
CA ILE A 77 -13.92 5.81 -10.55
C ILE A 77 -13.10 4.76 -11.31
N GLY A 78 -12.21 4.03 -10.63
CA GLY A 78 -11.41 2.96 -11.26
C GLY A 78 -12.29 1.82 -11.75
N MET A 79 -13.22 1.35 -10.90
CA MET A 79 -14.20 0.34 -11.28
C MET A 79 -15.10 0.82 -12.43
N GLY A 80 -15.63 2.04 -12.36
CA GLY A 80 -16.44 2.62 -13.43
C GLY A 80 -15.68 2.70 -14.77
N ALA A 81 -14.41 3.13 -14.73
CA ALA A 81 -13.57 3.26 -15.91
C ALA A 81 -13.23 1.91 -16.54
N THR A 82 -12.96 0.88 -15.74
CA THR A 82 -12.70 -0.48 -16.25
C THR A 82 -13.95 -1.09 -16.90
N ILE A 83 -15.12 -0.93 -16.29
CA ILE A 83 -16.40 -1.41 -16.84
C ILE A 83 -16.71 -0.70 -18.16
N PHE A 84 -16.52 0.62 -18.22
CA PHE A 84 -16.83 1.41 -19.42
C PHE A 84 -15.87 1.13 -20.58
N THR A 85 -14.58 0.93 -20.30
CA THR A 85 -13.55 0.77 -21.33
C THR A 85 -13.29 -0.69 -21.71
N GLY A 86 -13.72 -1.65 -20.88
CA GLY A 86 -13.53 -3.09 -21.07
C GLY A 86 -12.08 -3.56 -20.86
N THR A 87 -11.21 -2.73 -20.28
CA THR A 87 -9.79 -3.05 -20.02
C THR A 87 -9.43 -2.63 -18.60
N SER A 88 -8.48 -3.35 -17.99
CA SER A 88 -7.88 -3.00 -16.70
C SER A 88 -6.59 -2.18 -16.83
N ASP A 89 -6.12 -1.97 -18.06
CA ASP A 89 -4.92 -1.18 -18.34
C ASP A 89 -5.21 0.32 -18.18
N ILE A 90 -4.59 0.93 -17.17
CA ILE A 90 -4.74 2.35 -16.83
C ILE A 90 -4.34 3.25 -18.00
N ALA A 91 -3.29 2.90 -18.76
CA ALA A 91 -2.83 3.69 -19.89
C ALA A 91 -3.90 3.70 -21.00
N GLN A 92 -4.50 2.53 -21.28
CA GLN A 92 -5.58 2.43 -22.26
C GLN A 92 -6.86 3.14 -21.79
N ILE A 93 -7.19 3.05 -20.50
CA ILE A 93 -8.33 3.76 -19.90
C ILE A 93 -8.17 5.27 -20.10
N MET A 94 -7.00 5.81 -19.76
CA MET A 94 -6.74 7.25 -19.83
C MET A 94 -6.68 7.78 -21.26
N VAL A 95 -6.16 6.99 -22.22
CA VAL A 95 -6.20 7.34 -23.65
C VAL A 95 -7.63 7.34 -24.17
N LYS A 96 -8.45 6.32 -23.83
CA LYS A 96 -9.87 6.27 -24.20
C LYS A 96 -10.69 7.41 -23.58
N ALA A 97 -10.30 7.88 -22.40
CA ALA A 97 -10.90 9.03 -21.71
C ALA A 97 -10.42 10.39 -22.26
N GLY A 98 -9.51 10.42 -23.24
CA GLY A 98 -9.00 11.66 -23.84
C GLY A 98 -7.98 12.41 -22.99
N LEU A 99 -7.46 11.80 -21.92
CA LEU A 99 -6.53 12.45 -20.98
C LEU A 99 -5.07 12.45 -21.46
N GLY A 100 -4.72 11.68 -22.50
CA GLY A 100 -3.47 11.78 -23.27
C GLY A 100 -2.22 12.16 -22.46
N ILE A 101 -1.58 13.28 -22.81
CA ILE A 101 -0.37 13.79 -22.14
C ILE A 101 -0.63 14.28 -20.71
N ALA A 102 -1.83 14.76 -20.41
CA ALA A 102 -2.20 15.24 -19.08
C ALA A 102 -2.24 14.08 -18.07
N ALA A 103 -2.76 12.93 -18.48
CA ALA A 103 -2.71 11.68 -17.70
C ALA A 103 -1.28 11.29 -17.32
N LEU A 104 -0.36 11.34 -18.28
CA LEU A 104 1.05 11.04 -18.05
C LEU A 104 1.67 12.01 -17.02
N LEU A 105 1.43 13.31 -17.16
CA LEU A 105 1.93 14.31 -16.21
C LEU A 105 1.36 14.10 -14.80
N ILE A 106 0.06 13.82 -14.69
CA ILE A 106 -0.59 13.54 -13.40
C ILE A 106 0.06 12.30 -12.75
N ILE A 107 0.24 11.22 -13.51
CA ILE A 107 0.88 10.00 -13.01
C ILE A 107 2.31 10.30 -12.54
N VAL A 108 3.13 10.93 -13.37
CA VAL A 108 4.54 11.23 -13.04
C VAL A 108 4.63 12.10 -11.78
N LEU A 109 3.86 13.18 -11.72
CA LEU A 109 3.86 14.08 -10.56
C LEU A 109 3.35 13.38 -9.29
N SER A 110 2.33 12.54 -9.41
CA SER A 110 1.83 11.72 -8.30
C SER A 110 2.89 10.75 -7.81
N THR A 111 3.58 10.05 -8.71
CA THR A 111 4.64 9.09 -8.37
C THR A 111 5.81 9.78 -7.68
N VAL A 112 6.25 10.94 -8.18
CA VAL A 112 7.32 11.72 -7.54
C VAL A 112 6.91 12.14 -6.13
N THR A 113 5.67 12.60 -5.96
CA THR A 113 5.16 13.02 -4.65
C THR A 113 5.16 11.85 -3.67
N THR A 114 4.59 10.69 -4.04
CA THR A 114 4.55 9.52 -3.16
C THR A 114 5.94 9.00 -2.82
N THR A 115 6.83 8.88 -3.81
CA THR A 115 8.20 8.39 -3.58
C THR A 115 8.99 9.31 -2.64
N PHE A 116 8.74 10.62 -2.71
CA PHE A 116 9.34 11.58 -1.79
C PHE A 116 8.90 11.33 -0.34
N LEU A 117 7.60 11.06 -0.11
CA LEU A 117 7.08 10.76 1.24
C LEU A 117 7.75 9.50 1.81
N ASP A 118 7.86 8.44 1.01
CA ASP A 118 8.45 7.15 1.43
C ASP A 118 9.94 7.30 1.78
N ALA A 119 10.70 8.02 0.94
CA ALA A 119 12.11 8.29 1.19
C ALA A 119 12.31 9.19 2.41
N TYR A 120 11.45 10.18 2.60
CA TYR A 120 11.47 11.07 3.77
C TYR A 120 11.24 10.31 5.07
N SER A 121 10.19 9.48 5.13
CA SER A 121 9.90 8.66 6.32
C SER A 121 11.01 7.67 6.64
N THR A 122 11.63 7.06 5.61
CA THR A 122 12.83 6.22 5.81
C THR A 122 13.98 7.02 6.44
N GLY A 123 14.18 8.26 5.98
CA GLY A 123 15.16 9.18 6.55
C GLY A 123 14.90 9.49 8.02
N VAL A 124 13.67 9.91 8.37
CA VAL A 124 13.27 10.24 9.75
C VAL A 124 13.38 9.00 10.67
N SER A 125 12.97 7.84 10.18
CA SER A 125 13.10 6.56 10.89
C SER A 125 14.58 6.22 11.18
N SER A 126 15.49 6.47 10.23
CA SER A 126 16.91 6.20 10.40
C SER A 126 17.60 7.10 11.45
N GLU A 127 17.20 8.37 11.54
CA GLU A 127 17.71 9.32 12.53
C GLU A 127 17.26 8.96 13.96
N THR A 128 16.07 8.36 14.08
CA THR A 128 15.52 7.87 15.34
C THR A 128 16.31 6.67 15.88
N ILE A 129 16.74 5.76 14.99
CA ILE A 129 17.58 4.59 15.35
C ILE A 129 19.01 5.01 15.68
N SER A 130 19.59 5.95 14.93
CA SER A 130 20.96 6.40 15.16
C SER A 130 21.13 7.88 14.85
N LYS A 131 21.33 8.68 15.89
CA LYS A 131 21.61 10.12 15.79
C LYS A 131 22.91 10.48 15.05
N LYS A 132 23.74 9.49 14.70
CA LYS A 132 24.99 9.67 13.94
C LYS A 132 24.79 9.65 12.42
N ILE A 133 23.62 9.22 11.95
CA ILE A 133 23.32 9.04 10.52
C ILE A 133 22.54 10.25 10.02
N ASN A 134 22.91 10.79 8.86
CA ASN A 134 22.18 11.88 8.22
C ASN A 134 20.99 11.30 7.43
N GLY A 135 19.76 11.60 7.85
CA GLY A 135 18.55 11.06 7.24
C GLY A 135 18.41 11.41 5.76
N LYS A 136 19.00 12.53 5.29
CA LYS A 136 19.02 12.89 3.87
C LYS A 136 19.87 11.93 3.02
N CYS A 137 21.02 11.49 3.54
CA CYS A 137 21.87 10.52 2.84
C CYS A 137 21.18 9.16 2.74
N ILE A 138 20.50 8.74 3.80
CA ILE A 138 19.71 7.50 3.80
C ILE A 138 18.54 7.60 2.82
N ALA A 139 17.77 8.70 2.84
CA ALA A 139 16.66 8.91 1.92
C ALA A 139 17.10 8.81 0.44
N VAL A 140 18.23 9.42 0.09
CA VAL A 140 18.81 9.31 -1.26
C VAL A 140 19.25 7.88 -1.57
N GLY A 141 19.91 7.20 -0.62
CA GLY A 141 20.31 5.80 -0.78
C GLY A 141 19.11 4.87 -1.01
N THR A 142 18.04 5.05 -0.24
CA THR A 142 16.79 4.31 -0.38
C THR A 142 16.14 4.54 -1.73
N ALA A 143 16.13 5.77 -2.24
CA ALA A 143 15.59 6.07 -3.57
C ALA A 143 16.37 5.36 -4.69
N VAL A 144 17.70 5.30 -4.60
CA VAL A 144 18.55 4.58 -5.57
C VAL A 144 18.29 3.08 -5.51
N ILE A 145 18.26 2.50 -4.31
CA ILE A 145 17.98 1.06 -4.11
C ILE A 145 16.58 0.72 -4.61
N GLY A 146 15.57 1.54 -4.29
CA GLY A 146 14.20 1.37 -4.77
C GLY A 146 14.11 1.43 -6.30
N THR A 147 14.85 2.34 -6.93
CA THR A 147 14.92 2.44 -8.40
C THR A 147 15.53 1.17 -9.01
N ILE A 148 16.61 0.65 -8.43
CA ILE A 148 17.23 -0.62 -8.86
C ILE A 148 16.23 -1.77 -8.66
N GLY A 149 15.56 -1.84 -7.51
CA GLY A 149 14.53 -2.84 -7.23
C GLY A 149 13.39 -2.81 -8.24
N ALA A 150 12.91 -1.63 -8.62
CA ALA A 150 11.84 -1.47 -9.62
C ALA A 150 12.22 -1.97 -11.03
N ILE A 151 13.52 -2.02 -11.37
CA ILE A 151 13.99 -2.60 -12.64
C ILE A 151 13.88 -4.13 -12.63
N PHE A 152 14.14 -4.76 -11.47
CA PHE A 152 14.15 -6.21 -11.33
C PHE A 152 12.80 -6.81 -10.96
N PHE A 153 11.89 -6.02 -10.37
CA PHE A 153 10.62 -6.53 -9.87
C PHE A 153 9.49 -6.37 -10.88
N PRO A 154 8.82 -7.45 -11.31
CA PRO A 154 7.68 -7.37 -12.22
C PRO A 154 6.45 -6.81 -11.48
N ILE A 155 6.03 -5.59 -11.83
CA ILE A 155 4.87 -4.92 -11.22
C ILE A 155 3.54 -5.59 -11.59
N THR A 156 3.53 -6.44 -12.62
CA THR A 156 2.33 -7.15 -13.09
C THR A 156 1.76 -8.12 -12.07
N ASP A 157 2.59 -8.65 -11.16
CA ASP A 157 2.21 -9.67 -10.17
C ASP A 157 2.54 -9.21 -8.73
N ILE A 158 2.01 -8.05 -8.34
CA ILE A 158 2.28 -7.44 -7.02
C ILE A 158 1.58 -8.14 -5.84
N THR A 159 0.70 -9.12 -6.10
CA THR A 159 -0.13 -9.78 -5.09
C THR A 159 0.70 -10.44 -3.98
N ASP A 160 1.74 -11.20 -4.33
CA ASP A 160 2.60 -11.88 -3.35
C ASP A 160 3.37 -10.88 -2.49
N PHE A 161 3.77 -9.75 -3.08
CA PHE A 161 4.39 -8.65 -2.34
C PHE A 161 3.39 -8.00 -1.36
N LEU A 162 2.14 -7.79 -1.77
CA LEU A 162 1.09 -7.28 -0.88
C LEU A 162 0.80 -8.23 0.29
N TYR A 163 0.81 -9.54 0.04
CA TYR A 163 0.69 -10.53 1.12
C TYR A 163 1.91 -10.52 2.05
N LEU A 164 3.12 -10.37 1.50
CA LEU A 164 4.34 -10.26 2.28
C LEU A 164 4.28 -9.06 3.23
N ILE A 165 4.00 -7.86 2.72
CA ILE A 165 3.90 -6.66 3.58
C ILE A 165 2.74 -6.80 4.57
N GLY A 166 1.58 -7.33 4.15
CA GLY A 166 0.45 -7.58 5.05
C GLY A 166 0.84 -8.48 6.23
N SER A 167 1.62 -9.54 5.97
CA SER A 167 2.08 -10.48 6.99
C SER A 167 3.06 -9.89 8.01
N VAL A 168 3.82 -8.84 7.65
CA VAL A 168 4.80 -8.19 8.54
C VAL A 168 4.16 -7.02 9.28
N PHE A 169 3.39 -6.18 8.57
CA PHE A 169 2.78 -4.99 9.16
C PHE A 169 1.61 -5.33 10.10
N ALA A 170 0.80 -6.34 9.80
CA ALA A 170 -0.34 -6.68 10.66
C ALA A 170 0.09 -7.12 12.08
N PRO A 171 1.06 -8.03 12.28
CA PRO A 171 1.56 -8.37 13.62
C PRO A 171 2.21 -7.19 14.34
N MET A 172 2.99 -6.37 13.62
CA MET A 172 3.65 -5.19 14.18
C MET A 172 2.63 -4.19 14.77
N ILE A 173 1.56 -3.89 14.03
CA ILE A 173 0.50 -2.98 14.50
C ILE A 173 -0.29 -3.60 15.66
N ALA A 174 -0.55 -4.91 15.62
CA ALA A 174 -1.20 -5.61 16.72
C ALA A 174 -0.41 -5.48 18.04
N ILE A 175 0.91 -5.63 17.98
CA ILE A 175 1.79 -5.45 19.16
C ILE A 175 1.79 -3.99 19.62
N GLN A 176 1.91 -3.01 18.72
CA GLN A 176 1.89 -1.59 19.10
C GLN A 176 0.59 -1.19 19.80
N ILE A 177 -0.56 -1.65 19.30
CA ILE A 177 -1.86 -1.38 19.93
C ILE A 177 -1.96 -2.10 21.29
N ALA A 178 -1.51 -3.35 21.36
CA ALA A 178 -1.51 -4.12 22.61
C ALA A 178 -0.66 -3.45 23.70
N ASP A 179 0.54 -3.00 23.34
CA ASP A 179 1.48 -2.38 24.28
C ASP A 179 0.94 -1.04 24.80
N TYR A 180 0.43 -0.20 23.90
CA TYR A 180 -0.09 1.13 24.25
C TYR A 180 -1.38 1.07 25.08
N TYR A 181 -2.37 0.26 24.67
CA TYR A 181 -3.69 0.25 25.32
C TYR A 181 -3.82 -0.75 26.48
N PHE A 182 -3.20 -1.93 26.40
CA PHE A 182 -3.37 -2.99 27.39
C PHE A 182 -2.24 -3.04 28.40
N LEU A 183 -0.98 -2.94 27.96
CA LEU A 183 0.17 -2.97 28.86
C LEU A 183 0.44 -1.62 29.52
N LYS A 184 -0.08 -0.51 28.95
CA LYS A 184 0.13 0.88 29.44
C LYS A 184 1.60 1.16 29.78
N GLN A 185 2.53 0.61 28.99
CA GLN A 185 3.94 0.94 29.17
C GLN A 185 4.13 2.39 28.70
N GLU A 186 4.14 3.33 29.66
CA GLU A 186 4.57 4.69 29.41
C GLU A 186 6.11 4.70 29.21
N CYS A 187 6.57 4.22 28.06
CA CYS A 187 7.97 4.33 27.64
C CYS A 187 8.28 5.76 27.17
N SER A 188 7.91 6.78 27.95
CA SER A 188 8.37 8.16 27.69
C SER A 188 9.84 8.36 28.09
N ASP A 189 10.46 7.41 28.82
CA ASP A 189 11.78 7.58 29.44
C ASP A 189 12.86 6.55 29.06
N HIS A 190 12.59 5.60 28.15
CA HIS A 190 13.61 4.64 27.70
C HIS A 190 13.79 4.64 26.18
N SER A 191 15.00 5.00 25.74
CA SER A 191 15.37 5.17 24.33
C SER A 191 15.42 3.87 23.51
N VAL A 192 15.43 2.70 24.16
CA VAL A 192 15.30 1.36 23.53
C VAL A 192 14.79 0.39 24.60
N ASN A 193 13.66 -0.29 24.36
CA ASN A 193 13.21 -1.41 25.19
C ASN A 193 13.55 -2.74 24.49
N TRP A 194 14.63 -3.37 24.92
CA TRP A 194 15.15 -4.64 24.39
C TRP A 194 14.17 -5.82 24.50
N THR A 195 13.10 -5.67 25.28
CA THR A 195 12.11 -6.72 25.52
C THR A 195 11.02 -6.77 24.44
N ASN A 196 10.93 -5.74 23.58
CA ASN A 196 9.91 -5.57 22.52
C ASN A 196 10.51 -5.62 21.10
N LEU A 197 11.75 -6.10 20.97
CA LEU A 197 12.48 -6.34 19.71
C LEU A 197 12.51 -7.84 19.44
#